data_AF-A0A1A6FWT5-F1
#
_entry.id   AF-A0A1A6FWT5-F1
#
_cell.length_a   1.000
_cell.length_b   1.000
_cell.length_c   1.000
_cell.angle_alpha   90.00
_cell.angle_beta   90.00
_cell.angle_gamma   90.00
#
_symmetry.space_group_name_H-M   'P 1'
#
loop_
_entity.id
_entity.type
_entity.pdbx_description
1 polymer ?
#
loop_
_entity_poly.entity_id
_entity_poly.type
_entity_poly.pdbx_seq_one_letter_code
_entity_poly.pdbx_strand_id
1 'polypeptide(L)'
;MAASMCDVFSFCVGVAGGARGAVEVRFVSSAKLIRKGETIFIERPLVASQFLWNALYRYRACDHCLRALEKAEENAQRLTGKPGQVLPYPELCTVRKDLHQHCPHCQVMYCSAECRLAAAEQYHRILCPGPSQDDPQHPLNKLQEAWRSVHYPPETASIMLMARMVATVKQAKDKDHWVRLFSQFCSKTANEEEEIVHKLLGDKFKGQLELLRRLFTEALYEETLSQWFTPDGFRSLFALVGTNGQGIGTSSLSQWVHACDALELKPQDREKLDTFIDQLYKDIEAATGEFLNCEGSGLFVLQSC
;
A
#
# COMPACT_ATOMS: atom_id res chain seq x y z
N MET A 1 -18.90 1.07 28.86
CA MET A 1 -19.31 0.03 27.91
C MET A 1 -18.81 0.41 26.53
N ALA A 2 -18.12 -0.53 25.88
CA ALA A 2 -17.75 -0.64 24.46
C ALA A 2 -16.95 0.50 23.78
N ALA A 3 -15.81 0.10 23.22
CA ALA A 3 -14.82 0.90 22.51
C ALA A 3 -15.30 1.44 21.16
N SER A 4 -14.79 2.62 20.77
CA SER A 4 -14.86 3.13 19.40
C SER A 4 -13.45 3.12 18.80
N MET A 5 -13.15 2.07 18.03
CA MET A 5 -11.97 1.98 17.17
C MET A 5 -12.32 2.56 15.79
N CYS A 6 -11.91 3.79 15.50
CA CYS A 6 -11.86 4.34 14.14
C CYS A 6 -10.83 5.46 14.14
N ASP A 7 -9.62 5.15 13.68
CA ASP A 7 -8.70 6.14 13.09
C ASP A 7 -7.59 5.35 12.38
N VAL A 8 -7.85 5.02 11.11
CA VAL A 8 -6.84 4.58 10.17
C VAL A 8 -7.19 5.26 8.85
N PHE A 9 -6.22 5.94 8.26
CA PHE A 9 -6.25 6.71 7.00
C PHE A 9 -6.65 8.18 7.15
N SER A 10 -5.66 9.02 7.48
CA SER A 10 -5.75 10.47 7.27
C SER A 10 -5.25 10.79 5.85
N PHE A 11 -6.08 11.45 5.06
CA PHE A 11 -5.71 12.01 3.76
C PHE A 11 -5.08 13.39 3.96
N CYS A 12 -4.00 13.70 3.25
CA CYS A 12 -3.39 15.03 3.21
C CYS A 12 -4.44 16.06 2.74
N VAL A 13 -4.89 16.95 3.63
CA VAL A 13 -5.70 18.11 3.26
C VAL A 13 -4.75 19.28 2.98
N GLY A 14 -4.54 19.55 1.70
CA GLY A 14 -3.85 20.76 1.24
C GLY A 14 -4.64 22.03 1.57
N VAL A 15 -3.91 23.12 1.76
CA VAL A 15 -4.34 24.47 2.16
C VAL A 15 -5.53 24.99 1.35
N ALA A 16 -6.45 25.66 2.06
CA ALA A 16 -7.64 26.30 1.52
C ALA A 16 -7.32 27.35 0.45
N GLY A 17 -7.74 27.07 -0.79
CA GLY A 17 -7.77 28.01 -1.91
C GLY A 17 -8.99 27.71 -2.78
N GLY A 18 -9.78 28.73 -3.08
CA GLY A 18 -11.17 28.61 -3.54
C GLY A 18 -11.42 27.84 -4.84
N ALA A 19 -12.65 27.36 -4.93
CA ALA A 19 -13.36 26.80 -6.08
C ALA A 19 -12.90 25.43 -6.60
N ARG A 20 -13.48 24.35 -6.04
CA ARG A 20 -13.75 23.11 -6.78
C ARG A 20 -15.16 22.62 -6.47
N GLY A 21 -15.94 22.43 -7.53
CA GLY A 21 -17.37 22.15 -7.48
C GLY A 21 -17.72 20.90 -6.69
N ALA A 22 -18.96 20.85 -6.19
CA ALA A 22 -19.52 19.70 -5.52
C ALA A 22 -19.33 18.45 -6.39
N VAL A 23 -18.57 17.48 -5.90
CA VAL A 23 -18.49 16.16 -6.52
C VAL A 23 -19.80 15.45 -6.20
N GLU A 24 -20.67 15.33 -7.20
CA GLU A 24 -21.92 14.58 -7.11
C GLU A 24 -21.58 13.09 -7.12
N VAL A 25 -21.55 12.47 -5.94
CA VAL A 25 -21.48 11.00 -5.82
C VAL A 25 -22.91 10.47 -5.90
N ARG A 26 -23.29 9.92 -7.07
CA ARG A 26 -24.59 9.28 -7.26
C ARG A 26 -24.57 7.85 -6.74
N PHE A 27 -25.27 7.59 -5.65
CA PHE A 27 -25.67 6.24 -5.24
C PHE A 27 -27.16 6.05 -5.54
N VAL A 28 -27.49 5.07 -6.40
CA VAL A 28 -28.89 4.69 -6.66
C VAL A 28 -29.28 3.58 -5.69
N SER A 29 -29.71 3.95 -4.49
CA SER A 29 -30.83 3.33 -3.74
C SER A 29 -30.98 3.95 -2.34
N SER A 30 -32.22 4.34 -2.01
CA SER A 30 -32.71 4.92 -0.74
C SER A 30 -31.84 6.00 -0.08
N ALA A 31 -32.17 7.27 -0.33
CA ALA A 31 -31.51 8.46 0.18
C ALA A 31 -31.48 8.51 1.72
N LYS A 32 -30.37 8.04 2.32
CA LYS A 32 -29.94 8.49 3.65
C LYS A 32 -29.23 9.82 3.51
N LEU A 33 -29.60 10.81 4.33
CA LEU A 33 -28.81 12.02 4.50
C LEU A 33 -27.47 11.65 5.17
N ILE A 34 -26.38 11.82 4.43
CA ILE A 34 -25.01 11.65 4.94
C ILE A 34 -24.52 13.03 5.40
N ARG A 35 -24.05 13.13 6.64
CA ARG A 35 -23.51 14.39 7.19
C ARG A 35 -22.03 14.56 6.83
N LYS A 36 -21.58 15.82 6.76
CA LYS A 36 -20.13 16.10 6.63
C LYS A 36 -19.39 15.47 7.81
N GLY A 37 -18.35 14.70 7.51
CA GLY A 37 -17.56 13.96 8.50
C GLY A 37 -18.14 12.59 8.88
N GLU A 38 -19.28 12.19 8.32
CA GLU A 38 -19.84 10.86 8.55
C GLU A 38 -19.11 9.80 7.70
N THR A 39 -18.68 8.72 8.35
CA THR A 39 -18.12 7.55 7.67
C THR A 39 -19.24 6.79 6.95
N ILE A 40 -19.17 6.73 5.61
CA ILE A 40 -20.16 6.03 4.80
C ILE A 40 -19.99 4.50 4.93
N PHE A 41 -18.75 4.02 4.80
CA PHE A 41 -18.37 2.63 5.03
C PHE A 41 -16.87 2.54 5.33
N ILE A 42 -16.46 1.38 5.85
CA ILE A 42 -15.06 1.03 6.10
C ILE A 42 -14.80 -0.30 5.39
N GLU A 43 -13.73 -0.36 4.62
CA GLU A 43 -13.31 -1.56 3.92
C GLU A 43 -11.83 -1.82 4.17
N ARG A 44 -11.45 -3.10 4.12
CA ARG A 44 -10.05 -3.52 4.07
C ARG A 44 -9.73 -3.99 2.66
N PRO A 45 -8.52 -3.72 2.15
CA PRO A 45 -8.16 -4.23 0.84
C PRO A 45 -8.21 -5.75 0.84
N LEU A 46 -8.76 -6.33 -0.23
CA LEU A 46 -8.78 -7.77 -0.47
C LEU A 46 -7.34 -8.32 -0.50
N VAL A 47 -6.45 -7.58 -1.15
CA VAL A 47 -5.00 -7.74 -1.12
C VAL A 47 -4.35 -6.35 -1.20
N ALA A 48 -3.22 -6.16 -0.53
CA ALA A 48 -2.39 -4.96 -0.62
C ALA A 48 -0.92 -5.34 -0.69
N SER A 49 -0.06 -4.52 -1.29
CA SER A 49 1.39 -4.75 -1.33
C SER A 49 2.13 -3.42 -1.28
N GLN A 50 3.26 -3.40 -0.57
CA GLN A 50 4.19 -2.27 -0.60
C GLN A 50 4.82 -2.19 -2.00
N PHE A 51 5.13 -0.98 -2.45
CA PHE A 51 5.92 -0.75 -3.66
C PHE A 51 7.37 -1.21 -3.46
N LEU A 52 7.98 -1.75 -4.52
CA LEU A 52 9.29 -2.41 -4.42
C LEU A 52 10.42 -1.42 -4.20
N TRP A 53 10.38 -0.25 -4.83
CA TRP A 53 11.27 0.87 -4.57
C TRP A 53 11.05 1.43 -3.18
N ASN A 54 9.80 1.55 -2.71
CA ASN A 54 9.52 2.01 -1.34
C ASN A 54 10.17 1.07 -0.30
N ALA A 55 10.04 -0.25 -0.48
CA ALA A 55 10.73 -1.24 0.34
C ALA A 55 12.27 -1.16 0.20
N LEU A 56 12.80 -1.02 -1.02
CA LEU A 56 14.24 -0.91 -1.29
C LEU A 56 14.87 0.33 -0.62
N TYR A 57 14.16 1.46 -0.63
CA TYR A 57 14.53 2.69 0.09
C TYR A 57 14.25 2.62 1.59
N ARG A 58 14.00 1.42 2.13
CA ARG A 58 13.95 1.09 3.57
C ARG A 58 12.77 1.69 4.31
N TYR A 59 11.69 2.05 3.62
CA TYR A 59 10.42 2.31 4.29
C TYR A 59 9.90 1.02 4.90
N ARG A 60 9.70 1.01 6.23
CA ARG A 60 9.29 -0.20 6.94
C ARG A 60 7.78 -0.20 7.12
N ALA A 61 7.10 -0.99 6.32
CA ALA A 61 5.66 -1.19 6.39
C ALA A 61 5.33 -2.60 6.89
N CYS A 62 4.19 -2.75 7.56
CA CYS A 62 3.62 -4.07 7.84
C CYS A 62 3.33 -4.76 6.50
N ASP A 63 3.86 -5.97 6.31
CA ASP A 63 3.67 -6.73 5.08
C ASP A 63 2.21 -7.12 4.83
N HIS A 64 1.32 -6.99 5.81
CA HIS A 64 -0.11 -7.25 5.61
C HIS A 64 -0.95 -5.99 5.37
N CYS A 65 -0.86 -5.01 6.28
CA CYS A 65 -1.75 -3.84 6.28
C CYS A 65 -1.08 -2.53 5.87
N LEU A 66 0.20 -2.56 5.47
CA LEU A 66 1.01 -1.41 5.07
C LEU A 66 1.18 -0.30 6.11
N ARG A 67 0.73 -0.51 7.36
CA ARG A 67 0.99 0.42 8.47
C ARG A 67 2.49 0.59 8.67
N ALA A 68 2.95 1.84 8.79
CA ALA A 68 4.32 2.17 9.16
C ALA A 68 4.76 1.47 10.47
N LEU A 69 5.95 0.89 10.45
CA LEU A 69 6.56 0.17 11.57
C LEU A 69 7.65 0.99 12.29
N GLU A 70 8.00 2.15 11.76
CA GLU A 70 8.89 3.11 12.42
C GLU A 70 8.06 3.98 13.35
N LYS A 71 8.56 4.27 14.56
CA LYS A 71 7.93 5.31 15.40
C LYS A 71 8.00 6.66 14.67
N ALA A 72 7.09 7.58 15.01
CA ALA A 72 7.06 8.92 14.44
C ALA A 72 8.44 9.62 14.52
N GLU A 73 9.13 9.50 15.65
CA GLU A 73 10.46 10.07 15.85
C GLU A 73 11.53 9.40 14.98
N GLU A 74 11.53 8.07 14.88
CA GLU A 74 12.45 7.33 14.00
C GLU A 74 12.22 7.72 12.54
N ASN A 75 10.95 7.89 12.15
CA ASN A 75 10.55 8.35 10.82
C ASN A 75 11.03 9.79 10.57
N ALA A 76 10.85 10.71 11.52
CA ALA A 76 11.33 12.09 11.43
C ALA A 76 12.87 12.17 11.33
N GLN A 77 13.60 11.42 12.15
CA GLN A 77 15.06 11.36 12.11
C GLN A 77 15.58 10.84 10.76
N ARG A 78 14.94 9.79 10.22
CA ARG A 78 15.28 9.25 8.90
C ARG A 78 15.02 10.26 7.79
N LEU A 79 13.85 10.90 7.79
CA LEU A 79 13.42 11.83 6.75
C LEU A 79 14.21 13.15 6.78
N THR A 80 14.60 13.63 7.95
CA THR A 80 15.44 14.84 8.09
C THR A 80 16.94 14.56 7.93
N GLY A 81 17.36 13.30 8.04
CA GLY A 81 18.78 12.94 8.14
C GLY A 81 19.45 13.42 9.43
N LYS A 82 18.66 13.80 10.47
CA LYS A 82 19.16 14.35 11.74
C LYS A 82 19.04 13.31 12.86
N PRO A 83 20.07 12.49 13.11
CA PRO A 83 20.06 11.55 14.23
C PRO A 83 19.99 12.33 15.55
N GLY A 84 19.05 11.98 16.42
CA GLY A 84 18.82 12.66 17.71
C GLY A 84 17.76 13.77 17.69
N GLN A 85 17.09 14.02 16.56
CA GLN A 85 15.86 14.82 16.55
C GLN A 85 14.82 14.17 17.48
N VAL A 86 14.34 14.91 18.47
CA VAL A 86 13.29 14.46 19.41
C VAL A 86 11.97 15.12 19.04
N LEU A 87 10.89 14.34 19.03
CA LEU A 87 9.54 14.88 18.84
C LEU A 87 8.92 15.27 20.19
N PRO A 88 8.25 16.43 20.30
CA PRO A 88 7.43 16.72 21.46
C PRO A 88 6.27 15.72 21.57
N TYR A 89 5.79 15.45 22.78
CA TYR A 89 4.70 14.50 23.04
C TYR A 89 4.92 13.12 22.36
N PRO A 90 6.06 12.44 22.60
CA PRO A 90 6.38 11.16 21.93
C PRO A 90 5.36 10.05 22.24
N GLU A 91 4.61 10.17 23.34
CA GLU A 91 3.51 9.29 23.73
C GLU A 91 2.32 9.30 22.76
N LEU A 92 2.18 10.33 21.91
CA LEU A 92 1.14 10.39 20.88
C LEU A 92 1.44 9.48 19.68
N CYS A 93 2.63 8.90 19.60
CA CYS A 93 2.96 7.92 18.58
C CYS A 93 2.19 6.61 18.83
N THR A 94 1.37 6.21 17.86
CA THR A 94 0.53 5.01 17.93
C THR A 94 1.28 3.71 17.61
N VAL A 95 2.54 3.78 17.17
CA VAL A 95 3.33 2.62 16.75
C VAL A 95 3.81 1.82 17.97
N ARG A 96 3.31 0.58 18.06
CA ARG A 96 3.59 -0.37 19.15
C ARG A 96 4.63 -1.40 18.74
N LYS A 97 5.92 -1.01 18.78
CA LYS A 97 7.05 -1.87 18.40
C LYS A 97 7.15 -3.15 19.23
N ASP A 98 6.65 -3.12 20.46
CA ASP A 98 6.56 -4.28 21.35
C ASP A 98 5.62 -5.38 20.82
N LEU A 99 4.64 -5.02 19.98
CA LEU A 99 3.72 -5.97 19.35
C LEU A 99 4.22 -6.49 18.00
N HIS A 100 5.28 -5.89 17.45
CA HIS A 100 5.76 -6.27 16.13
C HIS A 100 6.22 -7.72 16.10
N GLN A 101 5.91 -8.38 14.99
CA GLN A 101 6.27 -9.76 14.73
C GLN A 101 7.07 -9.84 13.45
N HIS A 102 7.79 -10.93 13.26
CA HIS A 102 8.45 -11.26 11.99
C HIS A 102 8.09 -12.67 11.56
N CYS A 103 8.18 -12.94 10.26
CA CYS A 103 8.19 -14.31 9.78
C CYS A 103 9.49 -14.99 10.24
N PRO A 104 9.45 -16.15 10.90
CA PRO A 104 10.66 -16.83 11.36
C PRO A 104 11.55 -17.33 10.21
N HIS A 105 11.02 -17.42 8.99
CA HIS A 105 11.74 -17.96 7.83
C HIS A 105 12.37 -16.89 6.94
N CYS A 106 11.63 -15.82 6.64
CA CYS A 106 12.09 -14.75 5.73
C CYS A 106 12.11 -13.36 6.39
N GLN A 107 12.03 -13.30 7.72
CA GLN A 107 12.22 -12.09 8.53
C GLN A 107 11.32 -10.88 8.21
N VAL A 108 10.35 -11.01 7.30
CA VAL A 108 9.45 -9.92 6.93
C VAL A 108 8.58 -9.53 8.13
N MET A 109 8.36 -8.24 8.29
CA MET A 109 7.80 -7.66 9.51
C MET A 109 6.28 -7.46 9.42
N TYR A 110 5.60 -7.65 10.55
CA TYR A 110 4.19 -7.41 10.75
C TYR A 110 3.99 -6.53 11.98
N CYS A 111 2.99 -5.65 11.95
CA CYS A 111 2.69 -4.78 13.09
C CYS A 111 2.10 -5.54 14.29
N SER A 112 1.60 -6.75 14.09
CA SER A 112 1.02 -7.59 15.15
C SER A 112 0.99 -9.08 14.79
N ALA A 113 0.66 -9.92 15.78
CA ALA A 113 0.46 -11.35 15.58
C ALA A 113 -0.73 -11.64 14.64
N GLU A 114 -1.80 -10.86 14.74
CA GLU A 114 -2.99 -10.99 13.89
C GLU A 114 -2.63 -10.72 12.42
N CYS A 115 -1.86 -9.66 12.14
CA CYS A 115 -1.39 -9.41 10.77
C CYS A 115 -0.49 -10.51 10.24
N ARG A 116 0.41 -11.07 11.05
CA ARG A 116 1.27 -12.19 10.64
C ARG A 116 0.45 -13.44 10.34
N LEU A 117 -0.52 -13.77 11.19
CA LEU A 117 -1.39 -14.94 11.03
C LEU A 117 -2.30 -14.78 9.80
N ALA A 118 -2.93 -13.61 9.63
CA ALA A 118 -3.77 -13.33 8.47
C ALA A 118 -2.99 -13.42 7.16
N ALA A 119 -1.78 -12.84 7.10
CA ALA A 119 -0.91 -12.97 5.95
C ALA A 119 -0.52 -14.44 5.70
N ALA A 120 -0.14 -15.18 6.76
CA ALA A 120 0.23 -16.59 6.68
C ALA A 120 -0.93 -17.45 6.17
N GLU A 121 -2.16 -17.20 6.58
CA GLU A 121 -3.34 -17.93 6.10
C GLU A 121 -3.73 -17.57 4.67
N GLN A 122 -3.55 -16.30 4.28
CA GLN A 122 -4.05 -15.80 3.01
C GLN A 122 -3.06 -16.00 1.85
N TYR A 123 -1.85 -15.46 1.90
CA TYR A 123 -0.91 -15.49 0.75
C TYR A 123 0.55 -15.82 1.11
N HIS A 124 0.97 -15.56 2.35
CA HIS A 124 2.39 -15.48 2.68
C HIS A 124 3.10 -16.84 2.59
N ARG A 125 2.45 -17.98 2.87
CA ARG A 125 3.13 -19.29 2.74
C ARG A 125 3.61 -19.58 1.32
N ILE A 126 2.87 -19.10 0.32
CA ILE A 126 3.24 -19.23 -1.10
C ILE A 126 4.33 -18.23 -1.49
N LEU A 127 4.29 -17.01 -0.91
CA LEU A 127 5.23 -15.93 -1.26
C LEU A 127 6.49 -15.88 -0.38
N CYS A 128 6.56 -16.66 0.69
CA CYS A 128 7.68 -16.67 1.61
C CYS A 128 8.90 -17.27 0.92
N PRO A 129 9.99 -16.51 0.67
CA PRO A 129 11.21 -17.06 0.08
C PRO A 129 12.00 -17.91 1.11
N GLY A 130 11.59 -17.88 2.38
CA GLY A 130 12.29 -18.53 3.48
C GLY A 130 13.78 -18.13 3.51
N PRO A 131 14.71 -19.10 3.69
CA PRO A 131 16.15 -18.85 3.66
C PRO A 131 16.68 -18.27 2.34
N SER A 132 15.92 -18.38 1.24
CA SER A 132 16.30 -17.85 -0.07
C SER A 132 15.92 -16.38 -0.26
N GLN A 133 15.58 -15.66 0.81
CA GLN A 133 15.22 -14.24 0.76
C GLN A 133 16.26 -13.39 0.03
N ASP A 134 17.54 -13.61 0.30
CA ASP A 134 18.65 -12.86 -0.30
C ASP A 134 19.24 -13.55 -1.54
N ASP A 135 18.62 -14.64 -2.02
CA ASP A 135 19.08 -15.35 -3.22
C ASP A 135 18.57 -14.64 -4.50
N PRO A 136 19.45 -14.01 -5.30
CA PRO A 136 19.03 -13.36 -6.54
C PRO A 136 18.50 -14.35 -7.59
N GLN A 137 18.76 -15.64 -7.44
CA GLN A 137 18.26 -16.67 -8.35
C GLN A 137 16.84 -17.15 -7.99
N HIS A 138 16.33 -16.82 -6.81
CA HIS A 138 14.97 -17.18 -6.41
C HIS A 138 13.95 -16.56 -7.39
N PRO A 139 12.95 -17.31 -7.90
CA PRO A 139 12.03 -16.82 -8.93
C PRO A 139 11.30 -15.52 -8.56
N LEU A 140 10.85 -15.38 -7.30
CA LEU A 140 10.23 -14.13 -6.85
C LEU A 140 11.21 -12.96 -6.81
N ASN A 141 12.49 -13.21 -6.52
CA ASN A 141 13.49 -12.13 -6.47
C ASN A 141 13.85 -11.67 -7.88
N LYS A 142 13.94 -12.59 -8.86
CA LYS A 142 14.06 -12.24 -10.29
C LYS A 142 12.90 -11.39 -10.79
N LEU A 143 11.67 -11.78 -10.44
CA LEU A 143 10.46 -11.03 -10.81
C LEU A 143 10.50 -9.60 -10.25
N GLN A 144 10.83 -9.46 -8.96
CA GLN A 144 10.93 -8.17 -8.29
C GLN A 144 12.02 -7.27 -8.90
N GLU A 145 13.18 -7.85 -9.23
CA GLU A 145 14.27 -7.11 -9.86
C GLU A 145 13.91 -6.67 -11.28
N ALA A 146 13.33 -7.57 -12.08
CA ALA A 146 12.83 -7.24 -13.41
C ALA A 146 11.81 -6.10 -13.36
N TRP A 147 10.88 -6.12 -12.42
CA TRP A 147 9.92 -5.03 -12.21
C TRP A 147 10.61 -3.69 -11.95
N ARG A 148 11.55 -3.63 -11.00
CA ARG A 148 12.29 -2.39 -10.71
C ARG A 148 13.04 -1.88 -11.93
N SER A 149 13.57 -2.76 -12.79
CA SER A 149 14.28 -2.37 -14.02
C SER A 149 13.40 -1.76 -15.12
N VAL A 150 12.08 -1.97 -15.05
CA VAL A 150 11.14 -1.53 -16.10
C VAL A 150 10.13 -0.48 -15.60
N HIS A 151 9.91 -0.41 -14.28
CA HIS A 151 9.01 0.54 -13.63
C HIS A 151 9.79 1.38 -12.61
N TYR A 152 10.32 2.52 -13.06
CA TYR A 152 11.08 3.45 -12.22
C TYR A 152 10.14 4.30 -11.35
N PRO A 153 10.61 4.86 -10.22
CA PRO A 153 9.81 5.75 -9.38
C PRO A 153 9.28 6.99 -10.13
N PRO A 154 8.08 7.50 -9.79
CA PRO A 154 7.18 6.97 -8.76
C PRO A 154 6.46 5.70 -9.22
N GLU A 155 6.39 4.69 -8.34
CA GLU A 155 5.60 3.49 -8.61
C GLU A 155 4.11 3.81 -8.54
N THR A 156 3.38 3.42 -9.58
CA THR A 156 1.92 3.61 -9.70
C THR A 156 1.18 2.28 -9.76
N ALA A 157 1.91 1.17 -9.83
CA ALA A 157 1.39 -0.19 -9.86
C ALA A 157 2.35 -1.13 -9.11
N SER A 158 1.91 -2.35 -8.83
CA SER A 158 2.72 -3.34 -8.10
C SER A 158 2.55 -4.73 -8.69
N ILE A 159 3.62 -5.29 -9.26
CA ILE A 159 3.65 -6.71 -9.67
C ILE A 159 3.41 -7.65 -8.48
N MET A 160 3.80 -7.22 -7.28
CA MET A 160 3.61 -8.01 -6.06
C MET A 160 2.15 -8.02 -5.61
N LEU A 161 1.34 -7.04 -6.01
CA LEU A 161 -0.11 -7.10 -5.81
C LEU A 161 -0.73 -8.24 -6.65
N MET A 162 -0.34 -8.39 -7.92
CA MET A 162 -0.72 -9.54 -8.76
C MET A 162 -0.21 -10.85 -8.15
N ALA A 163 1.02 -10.87 -7.62
CA ALA A 163 1.58 -12.04 -6.96
C ALA A 163 0.74 -12.45 -5.74
N ARG A 164 0.25 -11.49 -4.96
CA ARG A 164 -0.65 -11.74 -3.82
C ARG A 164 -2.02 -12.25 -4.25
N MET A 165 -2.57 -11.79 -5.38
CA MET A 165 -3.81 -12.34 -5.92
C MET A 165 -3.65 -13.85 -6.21
N VAL A 166 -2.60 -14.22 -6.94
CA VAL A 166 -2.30 -15.62 -7.27
C VAL A 166 -2.04 -16.44 -6.01
N ALA A 167 -1.20 -15.95 -5.12
CA ALA A 167 -0.87 -16.64 -3.87
C ALA A 167 -2.10 -16.86 -2.97
N THR A 168 -3.03 -15.90 -2.97
CA THR A 168 -4.31 -16.02 -2.26
C THR A 168 -5.16 -17.16 -2.81
N VAL A 169 -5.35 -17.24 -4.12
CA VAL A 169 -6.07 -18.36 -4.75
C VAL A 169 -5.33 -19.68 -4.54
N LYS A 170 -4.01 -19.70 -4.72
CA LYS A 170 -3.19 -20.90 -4.62
C LYS A 170 -3.20 -21.52 -3.21
N GLN A 171 -3.26 -20.70 -2.17
CA GLN A 171 -3.32 -21.15 -0.78
C GLN A 171 -4.74 -21.47 -0.29
N ALA A 172 -5.77 -20.90 -0.93
CA ALA A 172 -7.15 -21.05 -0.51
C ALA A 172 -7.63 -22.51 -0.59
N LYS A 173 -8.50 -22.88 0.37
CA LYS A 173 -9.26 -24.14 0.31
C LYS A 173 -10.35 -24.08 -0.75
N ASP A 174 -11.08 -22.96 -0.80
CA ASP A 174 -12.08 -22.67 -1.83
C ASP A 174 -11.48 -21.69 -2.83
N LYS A 175 -10.79 -22.22 -3.85
CA LYS A 175 -10.14 -21.42 -4.89
C LYS A 175 -11.17 -20.64 -5.72
N ASP A 176 -12.30 -21.26 -6.03
CA ASP A 176 -13.35 -20.68 -6.87
C ASP A 176 -13.98 -19.43 -6.24
N HIS A 177 -14.12 -19.40 -4.91
CA HIS A 177 -14.57 -18.21 -4.19
C HIS A 177 -13.66 -17.01 -4.44
N TRP A 178 -12.34 -17.17 -4.35
CA TRP A 178 -11.39 -16.09 -4.59
C TRP A 178 -11.33 -15.70 -6.07
N VAL A 179 -11.41 -16.65 -6.98
CA VAL A 179 -11.51 -16.37 -8.42
C VAL A 179 -12.76 -15.52 -8.70
N ARG A 180 -13.92 -15.88 -8.12
CA ARG A 180 -15.14 -15.09 -8.26
C ARG A 180 -15.00 -13.68 -7.67
N LEU A 181 -14.37 -13.53 -6.50
CA LEU A 181 -14.11 -12.21 -5.93
C LEU A 181 -13.23 -11.35 -6.85
N PHE A 182 -12.13 -11.89 -7.37
CA PHE A 182 -11.27 -11.14 -8.28
C PHE A 182 -11.96 -10.81 -9.62
N SER A 183 -12.92 -11.62 -10.06
CA SER A 183 -13.70 -11.34 -11.27
C SER A 183 -14.73 -10.20 -11.11
N GLN A 184 -14.96 -9.70 -9.89
CA GLN A 184 -15.86 -8.56 -9.64
C GLN A 184 -15.21 -7.21 -9.98
N PHE A 185 -13.88 -7.15 -10.05
CA PHE A 185 -13.17 -5.94 -10.44
C PHE A 185 -13.42 -5.60 -11.91
N CYS A 186 -13.46 -4.30 -12.22
CA CYS A 186 -13.75 -3.82 -13.56
C CYS A 186 -12.72 -4.34 -14.58
N SER A 187 -13.23 -5.05 -15.58
CA SER A 187 -12.48 -5.44 -16.79
C SER A 187 -12.76 -4.45 -17.91
N LYS A 188 -11.71 -3.91 -18.53
CA LYS A 188 -11.80 -2.96 -19.65
C LYS A 188 -11.82 -3.69 -20.99
N THR A 189 -12.13 -2.96 -22.07
CA THR A 189 -12.02 -3.51 -23.43
C THR A 189 -10.56 -3.72 -23.81
N ALA A 190 -10.26 -4.66 -24.72
CA ALA A 190 -8.88 -4.99 -25.11
C ALA A 190 -8.05 -3.76 -25.56
N ASN A 191 -8.70 -2.78 -26.21
CA ASN A 191 -8.03 -1.54 -26.63
C ASN A 191 -7.65 -0.66 -25.43
N GLU A 192 -8.55 -0.53 -24.45
CA GLU A 192 -8.28 0.23 -23.22
C GLU A 192 -7.23 -0.46 -22.36
N GLU A 193 -7.20 -1.81 -22.34
CA GLU A 193 -6.15 -2.57 -21.67
C GLU A 193 -4.77 -2.27 -22.28
N GLU A 194 -4.65 -2.23 -23.60
CA GLU A 194 -3.40 -1.87 -24.27
C GLU A 194 -2.92 -0.46 -23.88
N GLU A 195 -3.83 0.52 -23.82
CA GLU A 195 -3.49 1.88 -23.40
C GLU A 195 -3.02 1.96 -21.94
N ILE A 196 -3.70 1.26 -21.02
CA ILE A 196 -3.35 1.26 -19.59
C ILE A 196 -1.97 0.64 -19.40
N VAL A 197 -1.75 -0.52 -19.98
CA VAL A 197 -0.49 -1.24 -19.79
C VAL A 197 0.64 -0.44 -20.49
N HIS A 198 0.39 0.24 -21.62
CA HIS A 198 1.36 1.12 -22.28
C HIS A 198 1.72 2.32 -21.40
N LYS A 199 0.74 2.94 -20.73
CA LYS A 199 1.00 4.03 -19.76
C LYS A 199 1.86 3.57 -18.59
N LEU A 200 1.69 2.31 -18.16
CA LEU A 200 2.43 1.75 -17.04
C LEU A 200 3.86 1.32 -17.41
N LEU A 201 4.09 0.71 -18.57
CA LEU A 201 5.41 0.17 -18.95
C LEU A 201 6.19 1.07 -19.93
N GLY A 202 5.55 2.07 -20.54
CA GLY A 202 6.17 2.98 -21.50
C GLY A 202 6.54 2.32 -22.84
N ASP A 203 7.38 3.00 -23.63
CA ASP A 203 7.65 2.68 -25.05
C ASP A 203 8.25 1.28 -25.32
N LYS A 204 8.77 0.60 -24.28
CA LYS A 204 9.31 -0.77 -24.36
C LYS A 204 8.29 -1.86 -23.97
N PHE A 205 7.03 -1.46 -23.86
CA PHE A 205 5.82 -2.22 -23.58
C PHE A 205 5.87 -3.74 -23.85
N LYS A 206 5.85 -4.17 -25.12
CA LYS A 206 5.62 -5.59 -25.46
C LYS A 206 6.72 -6.52 -24.95
N GLY A 207 7.99 -6.10 -25.07
CA GLY A 207 9.13 -6.90 -24.64
C GLY A 207 9.20 -7.03 -23.12
N GLN A 208 8.90 -5.94 -22.40
CA GLN A 208 8.89 -5.92 -20.93
C GLN A 208 7.72 -6.71 -20.36
N LEU A 209 6.52 -6.58 -20.94
CA LEU A 209 5.34 -7.33 -20.50
C LEU A 209 5.54 -8.85 -20.64
N GLU A 210 6.11 -9.30 -21.76
CA GLU A 210 6.38 -10.72 -21.99
C GLU A 210 7.49 -11.26 -21.05
N LEU A 211 8.54 -10.47 -20.80
CA LEU A 211 9.55 -10.82 -19.79
C LEU A 211 8.92 -10.99 -18.41
N LEU A 212 8.11 -10.01 -17.98
CA LEU A 212 7.43 -10.05 -16.69
C LEU A 212 6.48 -11.24 -16.61
N ARG A 213 5.70 -11.52 -17.65
CA ARG A 213 4.80 -12.69 -17.71
C ARG A 213 5.56 -14.00 -17.52
N ARG A 214 6.69 -14.17 -18.20
CA ARG A 214 7.52 -15.38 -18.09
C ARG A 214 8.04 -15.57 -16.66
N LEU A 215 8.61 -14.53 -16.06
CA LEU A 215 9.11 -14.58 -14.69
C LEU A 215 7.98 -14.79 -13.68
N PHE A 216 6.82 -14.18 -13.91
CA PHE A 216 5.63 -14.35 -13.10
C PHE A 216 5.10 -15.79 -13.17
N THR A 217 5.10 -16.38 -14.37
CA THR A 217 4.74 -17.79 -14.58
C THR A 217 5.70 -18.73 -13.87
N GLU A 218 7.01 -18.53 -14.04
CA GLU A 218 8.05 -19.32 -13.37
C GLU A 218 7.89 -19.29 -11.84
N ALA A 219 7.58 -18.12 -11.28
CA ALA A 219 7.47 -17.96 -9.84
C ALA A 219 6.14 -18.47 -9.25
N LEU A 220 5.03 -18.37 -10.00
CA LEU A 220 3.70 -18.40 -9.38
C LEU A 220 2.67 -19.29 -10.09
N TYR A 221 3.02 -20.01 -11.15
CA TYR A 221 2.05 -20.77 -11.94
C TYR A 221 1.07 -21.58 -11.07
N GLU A 222 -0.20 -21.46 -11.44
CA GLU A 222 -1.33 -22.11 -10.78
C GLU A 222 -2.34 -22.52 -11.86
N GLU A 223 -2.63 -23.82 -11.95
CA GLU A 223 -3.47 -24.39 -13.01
C GLU A 223 -4.89 -23.79 -13.03
N THR A 224 -5.47 -23.58 -11.83
CA THR A 224 -6.78 -22.93 -11.63
C THR A 224 -6.84 -21.53 -12.25
N LEU A 225 -5.69 -20.87 -12.37
CA LEU A 225 -5.52 -19.52 -12.92
C LEU A 225 -4.79 -19.53 -14.26
N SER A 226 -4.73 -20.67 -14.96
CA SER A 226 -3.96 -20.84 -16.21
C SER A 226 -4.17 -19.72 -17.23
N GLN A 227 -5.39 -19.19 -17.35
CA GLN A 227 -5.70 -18.05 -18.22
C GLN A 227 -4.87 -16.79 -17.89
N TRP A 228 -4.63 -16.47 -16.61
CA TRP A 228 -3.83 -15.31 -16.18
C TRP A 228 -2.36 -15.40 -16.59
N PHE A 229 -1.88 -16.59 -16.95
CA PHE A 229 -0.49 -16.81 -17.38
C PHE A 229 -0.35 -16.83 -18.91
N THR A 230 -1.45 -16.75 -19.66
CA THR A 230 -1.40 -16.54 -21.13
C THR A 230 -0.99 -15.10 -21.46
N PRO A 231 -0.48 -14.80 -22.67
CA PRO A 231 -0.16 -13.43 -23.07
C PRO A 231 -1.34 -12.47 -22.90
N ASP A 232 -2.54 -12.85 -23.37
CA ASP A 232 -3.72 -12.02 -23.28
C ASP A 232 -4.22 -11.90 -21.84
N GLY A 233 -4.32 -13.02 -21.11
CA GLY A 233 -4.81 -12.97 -19.73
C GLY A 233 -3.87 -12.27 -18.76
N PHE A 234 -2.55 -12.32 -18.98
CA PHE A 234 -1.61 -11.53 -18.18
C PHE A 234 -1.75 -10.03 -18.45
N ARG A 235 -1.97 -9.64 -19.72
CA ARG A 235 -2.29 -8.25 -20.09
C ARG A 235 -3.57 -7.78 -19.40
N SER A 236 -4.63 -8.58 -19.43
CA SER A 236 -5.89 -8.24 -18.76
C SER A 236 -5.74 -8.18 -17.24
N LEU A 237 -4.98 -9.08 -16.61
CA LEU A 237 -4.68 -9.02 -15.18
C LEU A 237 -3.93 -7.73 -14.81
N PHE A 238 -2.97 -7.33 -15.64
CA PHE A 238 -2.22 -6.09 -15.45
C PHE A 238 -3.13 -4.86 -15.59
N ALA A 239 -3.99 -4.83 -16.60
CA ALA A 239 -4.97 -3.76 -16.80
C ALA A 239 -5.99 -3.70 -15.65
N LEU A 240 -6.42 -4.85 -15.12
CA LEU A 240 -7.29 -4.93 -13.93
C LEU A 240 -6.62 -4.25 -12.74
N VAL A 241 -5.37 -4.60 -12.43
CA VAL A 241 -4.64 -3.97 -11.32
C VAL A 241 -4.38 -2.48 -11.58
N GLY A 242 -4.07 -2.11 -12.82
CA GLY A 242 -3.89 -0.70 -13.21
C GLY A 242 -5.18 0.13 -13.16
N THR A 243 -6.35 -0.49 -13.34
CA THR A 243 -7.66 0.18 -13.30
C THR A 243 -8.23 0.28 -11.89
N ASN A 244 -8.09 -0.80 -11.11
CA ASN A 244 -8.79 -0.96 -9.82
C ASN A 244 -7.86 -0.75 -8.62
N GLY A 245 -6.54 -0.74 -8.83
CA GLY A 245 -5.55 -0.53 -7.78
C GLY A 245 -5.65 0.88 -7.21
N GLN A 246 -5.71 0.98 -5.89
CA GLN A 246 -5.68 2.24 -5.18
C GLN A 246 -4.38 2.39 -4.40
N GLY A 247 -3.79 3.58 -4.49
CA GLY A 247 -2.61 3.93 -3.72
C GLY A 247 -2.89 3.95 -2.22
N ILE A 248 -1.97 3.39 -1.44
CA ILE A 248 -1.98 3.39 0.02
C ILE A 248 -0.72 4.12 0.48
N GLY A 249 -0.89 5.23 1.20
CA GLY A 249 0.19 5.94 1.88
C GLY A 249 -0.04 5.89 3.38
N THR A 250 0.94 5.41 4.15
CA THR A 250 0.89 5.48 5.61
C THR A 250 2.14 6.15 6.18
N SER A 251 1.96 6.97 7.21
CA SER A 251 3.05 7.63 7.91
C SER A 251 2.76 7.67 9.41
N SER A 252 3.73 7.27 10.22
CA SER A 252 3.65 7.41 11.68
C SER A 252 3.87 8.86 12.10
N LEU A 253 4.66 9.64 11.35
CA LEU A 253 4.83 11.07 11.60
C LEU A 253 3.53 11.83 11.36
N SER A 254 2.84 11.59 10.23
CA SER A 254 1.55 12.24 9.95
C SER A 254 0.49 11.87 11.00
N GLN A 255 0.43 10.61 11.46
CA GLN A 255 -0.46 10.23 12.56
C GLN A 255 -0.14 10.97 13.86
N TRP A 256 1.15 11.15 14.18
CA TRP A 256 1.57 11.94 15.34
C TRP A 256 1.19 13.42 15.21
N VAL A 257 1.34 14.03 14.03
CA VAL A 257 0.90 15.41 13.77
C VAL A 257 -0.60 15.56 14.00
N HIS A 258 -1.42 14.64 13.47
CA HIS A 258 -2.87 14.67 13.72
C HIS A 258 -3.24 14.47 15.18
N ALA A 259 -2.50 13.65 15.92
CA ALA A 259 -2.70 13.53 17.36
C ALA A 259 -2.32 14.82 18.11
N CYS A 260 -1.29 15.54 17.65
CA CYS A 260 -0.92 16.86 18.16
C CYS A 260 -2.02 17.92 17.92
N ASP A 261 -2.73 17.85 16.79
CA ASP A 261 -3.87 18.75 16.48
C ASP A 261 -4.98 18.63 17.54
N ALA A 262 -5.19 17.42 18.08
CA ALA A 262 -6.22 17.14 19.08
C ALA A 262 -5.87 17.59 20.51
N LEU A 263 -4.64 18.05 20.77
CA LEU A 263 -4.23 18.50 22.11
C LEU A 263 -4.95 19.78 22.55
N GLU A 264 -5.36 19.85 23.81
CA GLU A 264 -5.82 21.12 24.41
C GLU A 264 -4.64 21.85 25.04
N LEU A 265 -4.04 22.79 24.29
CA LEU A 265 -2.86 23.55 24.72
C LEU A 265 -3.18 25.02 24.93
N LYS A 266 -2.41 25.68 25.81
CA LYS A 266 -2.43 27.15 25.92
C LYS A 266 -1.94 27.77 24.60
N PRO A 267 -2.41 28.96 24.21
CA PRO A 267 -2.06 29.58 22.93
C PRO A 267 -0.56 29.64 22.63
N GLN A 268 0.27 29.98 23.63
CA GLN A 268 1.72 30.05 23.47
C GLN A 268 2.38 28.69 23.24
N ASP A 269 1.88 27.63 23.87
CA ASP A 269 2.43 26.28 23.72
C ASP A 269 1.97 25.64 22.40
N ARG A 270 0.75 25.98 21.95
CA ARG A 270 0.24 25.65 20.61
C ARG A 270 1.12 26.27 19.52
N GLU A 271 1.37 27.58 19.58
CA GLU A 271 2.20 28.28 18.60
C GLU A 271 3.64 27.70 18.51
N LYS A 272 4.24 27.34 19.65
CA LYS A 272 5.55 26.68 19.69
C LYS A 272 5.52 25.30 19.00
N LEU A 273 4.48 24.51 19.26
CA LEU A 273 4.33 23.18 18.67
C LEU A 273 4.12 23.28 17.15
N ASP A 274 3.24 24.18 16.71
CA ASP A 274 2.96 24.38 15.29
C ASP A 274 4.22 24.86 14.55
N THR A 275 4.96 25.82 15.14
CA THR A 275 6.26 26.28 14.60
C THR A 275 7.28 25.15 14.49
N PHE A 276 7.33 24.25 15.48
CA PHE A 276 8.22 23.08 15.44
C PHE A 276 7.83 22.13 14.30
N ILE A 277 6.54 21.83 14.15
CA ILE A 277 6.02 20.94 13.09
C ILE A 277 6.30 21.53 11.71
N ASP A 278 6.05 22.82 11.52
CA ASP A 278 6.34 23.53 10.27
C ASP A 278 7.83 23.47 9.92
N GLN A 279 8.70 23.71 10.90
CA GLN A 279 10.15 23.62 10.69
C GLN A 279 10.58 22.18 10.39
N LEU A 280 9.98 21.19 11.05
CA LEU A 280 10.25 19.78 10.78
C LEU A 280 9.91 19.40 9.34
N TYR A 281 8.75 19.81 8.82
CA TYR A 281 8.39 19.54 7.42
C TYR A 281 9.30 20.26 6.42
N LYS A 282 9.72 21.50 6.70
CA LYS A 282 10.72 22.21 5.88
C LYS A 282 12.06 21.48 5.84
N ASP A 283 12.50 20.97 7.00
CA ASP A 283 13.74 20.19 7.10
C ASP A 283 13.66 18.88 6.32
N ILE A 284 12.50 18.22 6.35
CA ILE A 284 12.24 17.00 5.59
C ILE A 284 12.21 17.27 4.09
N GLU A 285 11.49 18.31 3.65
CA GLU A 285 11.43 18.70 2.24
C GLU A 285 12.83 19.00 1.69
N ALA A 286 13.66 19.70 2.46
CA ALA A 286 15.05 19.99 2.09
C ALA A 286 15.94 18.73 2.00
N ALA A 287 15.69 17.72 2.82
CA ALA A 287 16.52 16.51 2.90
C ALA A 287 16.08 15.39 1.93
N THR A 288 14.78 15.14 1.81
CA THR A 288 14.23 13.98 1.10
C THR A 288 13.12 14.32 0.09
N GLY A 289 12.74 15.59 -0.05
CA GLY A 289 11.67 16.01 -0.94
C GLY A 289 10.30 15.48 -0.50
N GLU A 290 9.46 15.09 -1.48
CA GLU A 290 8.05 14.73 -1.26
C GLU A 290 7.83 13.28 -0.80
N PHE A 291 8.87 12.45 -0.70
CA PHE A 291 8.75 11.03 -0.33
C PHE A 291 8.70 10.87 1.19
N LEU A 292 7.48 10.79 1.75
CA LEU A 292 7.27 10.75 3.21
C LEU A 292 6.72 9.40 3.70
N ASN A 293 6.03 8.67 2.83
CA ASN A 293 5.12 7.61 3.23
C ASN A 293 5.70 6.22 3.01
N CYS A 294 5.26 5.27 3.83
CA CYS A 294 5.20 3.89 3.41
C CYS A 294 4.13 3.78 2.33
N GLU A 295 4.53 3.43 1.12
CA GLU A 295 3.68 3.48 -0.08
C GLU A 295 3.48 2.09 -0.67
N GLY A 296 2.28 1.87 -1.17
CA GLY A 296 1.90 0.65 -1.87
C GLY A 296 0.57 0.82 -2.55
N SER A 297 -0.03 -0.30 -2.94
CA SER A 297 -1.38 -0.30 -3.48
C SER A 297 -2.18 -1.50 -2.99
N GLY A 298 -3.51 -1.37 -3.06
CA GLY A 298 -4.44 -2.43 -2.72
C GLY A 298 -5.65 -2.47 -3.63
N LEU A 299 -6.35 -3.61 -3.62
CA LEU A 299 -7.61 -3.82 -4.31
C LEU A 299 -8.75 -3.80 -3.29
N PHE A 300 -9.74 -2.94 -3.49
CA PHE A 300 -10.88 -2.72 -2.60
C PHE A 300 -12.16 -3.00 -3.38
N VAL A 301 -12.98 -3.94 -2.91
CA VAL A 301 -14.14 -4.45 -3.65
C VAL A 301 -15.26 -3.40 -3.74
N LEU A 302 -15.46 -2.60 -2.68
CA LEU A 302 -16.53 -1.58 -2.66
C LEU A 302 -16.10 -0.26 -3.31
N GLN A 303 -14.80 0.03 -3.31
CA GLN A 303 -14.25 1.26 -3.88
C GLN A 303 -13.73 1.09 -5.32
N SER A 304 -13.69 -0.13 -5.86
CA SER A 304 -13.34 -0.34 -7.27
C SER A 304 -14.40 0.28 -8.20
N CYS A 305 -13.92 0.87 -9.30
CA CYS A 305 -14.71 1.58 -10.31
C CYS A 305 -15.70 0.69 -11.04
#